data_AF-A0A1N6NY27-F1
#
_entry.id   AF-A0A1N6NY27-F1
#
_cell.length_a   1.000
_cell.length_b   1.000
_cell.length_c   1.000
_cell.angle_alpha   90.00
_cell.angle_beta   90.00
_cell.angle_gamma   90.00
#
_symmetry.space_group_name_H-M   'P 1'
#
loop_
_entity.id
_entity.type
_entity.pdbx_description
1 polymer ?
#
loop_
_entity_poly.entity_id
_entity_poly.type
_entity_poly.pdbx_seq_one_letter_code
_entity_poly.pdbx_strand_id
1 'polypeptide(L)'
;MKNRWTTPKLKTYPLENGKDWYVWFRFNGGNPIRVKEDLNKIGNYQEREQYGLALAEVVEDRLKKGWIPIKKNVTPTRRRKL
;
A
#
# COMPACT_ATOMS: atom_id res chain seq x y z
N MET A 1 8.31 -11.87 -20.39
CA MET A 1 7.34 -10.75 -20.36
C MET A 1 7.89 -9.65 -19.45
N LYS A 2 7.76 -8.38 -19.82
CA LYS A 2 8.19 -7.24 -18.98
C LYS A 2 7.08 -6.93 -17.98
N ASN A 3 7.42 -6.84 -16.69
CA ASN A 3 6.46 -6.42 -15.65
C ASN A 3 5.96 -5.00 -15.94
N ARG A 4 4.68 -4.74 -15.62
CA ARG A 4 4.02 -3.44 -15.76
C ARG A 4 3.30 -3.10 -14.47
N TRP A 5 3.29 -1.82 -14.11
CA TRP A 5 2.60 -1.33 -12.93
C TRP A 5 2.06 0.08 -13.18
N THR A 6 1.08 0.48 -12.37
CA THR A 6 0.68 1.89 -12.29
C THR A 6 1.61 2.64 -11.35
N THR A 7 1.79 3.94 -11.56
CA THR A 7 2.50 4.80 -10.60
C THR A 7 1.87 4.67 -9.21
N PRO A 8 2.65 4.32 -8.18
CA PRO A 8 2.18 4.32 -6.79
C PRO A 8 1.69 5.71 -6.37
N LYS A 9 0.55 5.75 -5.69
CA LYS A 9 -0.07 7.00 -5.24
C LYS A 9 -0.52 6.89 -3.81
N LEU A 10 -0.19 7.90 -3.01
CA LEU A 10 -0.74 8.04 -1.66
C LEU A 10 -2.25 8.28 -1.74
N LYS A 11 -3.00 7.51 -0.96
CA LYS A 11 -4.42 7.75 -0.69
C LYS A 11 -4.56 8.26 0.74
N THR A 12 -4.97 9.51 0.86
CA THR A 12 -5.20 10.20 2.13
C THR A 12 -6.69 10.28 2.47
N TYR A 13 -6.97 10.51 3.74
CA TYR A 13 -8.29 10.76 4.30
C TYR A 13 -8.16 11.77 5.45
N PRO A 14 -9.17 12.60 5.76
CA PRO A 14 -9.19 13.38 6.99
C PRO A 14 -8.93 12.49 8.21
N LEU A 15 -8.08 12.93 9.16
CA LEU A 15 -7.72 12.14 10.34
C LEU A 15 -8.93 11.78 11.19
N GLU A 16 -9.90 12.69 11.29
CA GLU A 16 -11.16 12.54 12.02
C GLU A 16 -12.00 11.34 11.55
N ASN A 17 -11.84 10.92 10.29
CA ASN A 17 -12.60 9.80 9.74
C ASN A 17 -12.10 8.43 10.21
N GLY A 18 -10.94 8.34 10.88
CA GLY A 18 -10.34 7.08 11.32
C GLY A 18 -9.99 6.10 10.19
N LYS A 19 -10.00 6.56 8.92
CA LYS A 19 -9.71 5.73 7.76
C LYS A 19 -8.21 5.59 7.56
N ASP A 20 -7.78 4.36 7.30
CA ASP A 20 -6.38 4.07 6.98
C ASP A 20 -5.95 4.75 5.68
N TRP A 21 -4.83 5.45 5.75
CA TRP A 21 -4.06 5.88 4.61
C TRP A 21 -3.27 4.70 4.05
N TYR A 22 -2.98 4.74 2.76
CA TYR A 22 -2.18 3.73 2.09
C TYR A 22 -1.61 4.26 0.78
N VAL A 23 -0.47 3.72 0.37
CA VAL A 23 0.01 3.83 -1.00
C VAL A 23 -0.67 2.75 -1.85
N TRP A 24 -1.26 3.14 -2.96
CA TRP A 24 -2.01 2.26 -3.86
C TRP A 24 -1.35 2.17 -5.24
N PHE A 25 -1.35 0.97 -5.82
CA PHE A 25 -0.99 0.73 -7.21
C PHE A 25 -1.54 -0.62 -7.71
N ARG A 26 -1.43 -0.88 -9.02
CA ARG A 26 -1.67 -2.20 -9.64
C ARG A 26 -0.37 -2.75 -10.21
N PHE A 27 -0.22 -4.06 -10.15
CA PHE A 27 0.90 -4.79 -10.73
C PHE A 27 0.36 -5.83 -11.72
N ASN A 28 0.89 -5.84 -12.95
CA ASN A 28 0.54 -6.74 -14.06
C ASN A 28 -0.97 -6.87 -14.31
N GLY A 29 -1.72 -5.77 -14.23
CA GLY A 29 -3.18 -5.76 -14.45
C GLY A 29 -4.00 -6.42 -13.33
N GLY A 30 -3.34 -6.90 -12.27
CA GLY A 30 -3.98 -7.57 -11.14
C GLY A 30 -4.77 -6.63 -10.22
N ASN A 31 -5.19 -7.21 -9.10
CA ASN A 31 -5.91 -6.50 -8.06
C ASN A 31 -5.09 -5.33 -7.47
N PRO A 32 -5.77 -4.27 -7.00
CA PRO A 32 -5.13 -3.19 -6.25
C PRO A 32 -4.29 -3.71 -5.09
N ILE A 33 -3.05 -3.24 -5.01
CA ILE A 33 -2.16 -3.44 -3.87
C ILE A 33 -2.22 -2.17 -3.02
N ARG A 34 -2.27 -2.36 -1.69
CA ARG A 34 -2.33 -1.29 -0.70
C ARG A 34 -1.19 -1.50 0.30
N VAL A 35 -0.26 -0.56 0.36
CA VAL A 35 0.87 -0.56 1.29
C VAL A 35 0.58 0.45 2.40
N LYS A 36 0.60 0.00 3.65
CA LYS A 36 0.23 0.81 4.83
C LYS A 36 1.41 1.05 5.79
N GLU A 37 2.61 0.59 5.45
CA GLU A 37 3.79 0.48 6.34
C GLU A 37 3.92 1.68 7.29
N ASP A 38 3.53 1.46 8.56
CA ASP A 38 3.55 2.42 9.69
C ASP A 38 2.90 3.80 9.47
N LEU A 39 2.38 4.06 8.28
CA LEU A 39 1.73 5.31 7.88
C LEU A 39 0.62 5.72 8.86
N ASN A 40 -0.18 4.75 9.31
CA ASN A 40 -1.32 5.03 10.19
C ASN A 40 -0.94 5.19 11.67
N LYS A 41 0.33 4.97 12.04
CA LYS A 41 0.85 5.24 13.40
C LYS A 41 1.20 6.71 13.61
N ILE A 42 1.46 7.45 12.54
CA ILE A 42 1.88 8.86 12.58
C ILE A 42 0.67 9.74 12.86
N GLY A 43 0.55 10.34 14.05
CA GLY A 43 -0.65 11.11 14.44
C GLY A 43 -0.81 12.46 13.72
N ASN A 44 0.30 13.08 13.32
CA ASN A 44 0.29 14.37 12.65
C ASN A 44 -0.03 14.23 11.15
N TYR A 45 -0.95 15.05 10.62
CA TYR A 45 -1.39 14.98 9.21
C TYR A 45 -0.23 15.23 8.24
N GLN A 46 0.52 16.32 8.44
CA GLN A 46 1.56 16.76 7.53
C GLN A 46 2.74 15.78 7.52
N GLU A 47 3.13 15.30 8.70
CA GLU A 47 4.17 14.27 8.83
C GLU A 47 3.74 12.97 8.16
N ARG A 48 2.48 12.55 8.37
CA ARG A 48 1.91 11.36 7.72
C ARG A 48 1.87 11.50 6.20
N GLU A 49 1.56 12.69 5.70
CA GLU A 49 1.55 13.00 4.27
C GLU A 49 2.95 12.94 3.66
N GLN A 50 3.94 13.59 4.28
CA GLN A 50 5.33 13.53 3.84
C GLN A 50 5.86 12.10 3.82
N TYR A 51 5.62 11.35 4.91
CA TYR A 51 6.00 9.95 4.99
C TYR A 51 5.30 9.10 3.91
N GLY A 52 4.00 9.33 3.69
CA GLY A 52 3.23 8.60 2.68
C GLY A 52 3.66 8.87 1.25
N LEU A 53 4.08 10.10 0.95
CA LEU A 53 4.66 10.47 -0.35
C LEU A 53 6.03 9.80 -0.54
N ALA A 54 6.90 9.87 0.46
CA ALA A 54 8.19 9.18 0.44
C ALA A 54 8.03 7.66 0.26
N LEU A 55 7.04 7.06 0.93
CA LEU A 55 6.71 5.64 0.77
C LEU A 55 6.29 5.31 -0.67
N ALA A 56 5.53 6.19 -1.34
CA ALA A 56 5.14 5.98 -2.73
C ALA A 56 6.36 5.97 -3.67
N GLU A 57 7.30 6.89 -3.47
CA GLU A 57 8.56 6.95 -4.23
C GLU A 57 9.42 5.70 -4.01
N VAL A 58 9.57 5.26 -2.74
CA VAL A 58 10.31 4.04 -2.39
C VAL A 58 9.67 2.81 -3.05
N VAL A 59 8.34 2.71 -3.03
CA VAL A 59 7.62 1.61 -3.69
C VAL A 59 7.87 1.65 -5.20
N GLU A 60 7.83 2.83 -5.82
CA GLU A 60 8.09 2.97 -7.25
C GLU A 60 9.53 2.55 -7.63
N ASP A 61 10.52 2.98 -6.84
CA ASP A 61 11.92 2.61 -7.04
C ASP A 61 12.13 1.10 -6.89
N ARG A 62 11.51 0.47 -5.88
CA ARG A 62 11.52 -1.00 -5.73
C ARG A 62 10.94 -1.71 -6.95
N LEU A 63 9.80 -1.25 -7.47
CA LEU A 63 9.18 -1.81 -8.68
C LEU A 63 10.10 -1.67 -9.90
N LYS A 64 10.73 -0.51 -10.09
CA LYS A 64 11.73 -0.27 -11.15
C LYS A 64 12.92 -1.22 -11.05
N LYS A 65 13.34 -1.56 -9.82
CA LYS A 65 14.40 -2.53 -9.50
C LYS A 65 13.97 -3.99 -9.62
N GLY A 66 12.73 -4.27 -10.02
CA GLY A 66 12.24 -5.63 -10.25
C GLY A 66 11.61 -6.29 -9.02
N TRP A 67 11.31 -5.55 -7.97
CA TRP A 67 10.54 -6.06 -6.84
C TRP A 67 9.15 -6.53 -7.32
N ILE A 68 8.75 -7.73 -6.90
CA ILE A 68 7.44 -8.31 -7.18
C ILE A 68 6.61 -8.27 -5.89
N PRO A 69 5.52 -7.49 -5.84
CA PRO A 69 4.69 -7.40 -4.66
C PRO A 69 3.90 -8.70 -4.47
N ILE A 70 4.29 -9.49 -3.48
CA ILE A 70 3.55 -10.70 -3.10
C ILE A 70 2.37 -10.27 -2.24
N LYS A 71 1.14 -10.53 -2.68
CA LYS A 71 -0.02 -10.42 -1.81
C LYS A 71 0.17 -11.46 -0.71
N LYS A 72 0.32 -11.04 0.56
CA LYS A 72 0.20 -11.98 1.68
C LYS A 72 -1.18 -12.63 1.54
N ASN A 73 -1.22 -13.88 1.10
CA ASN A 73 -2.43 -14.67 1.13
C ASN A 73 -2.78 -14.78 2.60
N VAL A 74 -3.74 -13.99 3.06
CA VAL A 74 -4.38 -14.20 4.36
C VAL A 74 -5.02 -15.57 4.22
N THR A 75 -4.41 -16.58 4.82
CA THR A 75 -4.95 -17.94 4.82
C THR A 75 -6.39 -17.82 5.32
N PRO A 76 -7.40 -18.30 4.57
CA PRO A 76 -8.76 -18.24 5.07
C PRO A 76 -8.81 -19.05 6.35
N THR A 77 -8.98 -18.37 7.49
CA THR A 77 -9.21 -19.02 8.78
C THR A 77 -10.48 -19.82 8.61
N ARG A 78 -10.35 -21.12 8.32
CA ARG A 78 -11.48 -22.05 8.34
C ARG A 78 -12.01 -22.02 9.76
N ARG A 79 -13.04 -21.19 10.02
CA ARG A 79 -13.89 -21.37 11.19
C ARG A 79 -14.52 -22.75 11.03
N ARG A 80 -13.93 -23.77 11.66
CA ARG A 80 -14.63 -25.02 11.95
C ARG A 80 -15.80 -24.59 12.84
N LYS A 81 -17.02 -24.66 12.31
CA LYS A 81 -18.22 -24.71 13.16
C LYS A 81 -18.09 -26.00 13.97
N LEU A 82 -18.04 -25.85 15.29
CA LEU A 82 -18.35 -26.92 16.24
C LEU A 82 -19.86 -27.13 16.25
#